data_AF-A0A8S8XRA9-F1
#
_entry.id   AF-A0A8S8XRA9-F1
#
_cell.length_a   1.000
_cell.length_b   1.000
_cell.length_c   1.000
_cell.angle_alpha   90.00
_cell.angle_beta   90.00
_cell.angle_gamma   90.00
#
_symmetry.space_group_name_H-M   'P 1'
#
loop_
_entity.id
_entity.type
_entity.pdbx_description
1 polymer ?
#
loop_
_entity_poly.entity_id
_entity_poly.type
_entity_poly.pdbx_seq_one_letter_code
_entity_poly.pdbx_strand_id
1 'polypeptide(L)'
;MELTVEDLEVGTNYTVEIYIDICQNMAGCDGDWVTIEFNATAETMSETFHLETDNYTCDVNINVHLYEEDYYWGHSHVAYDNFHFRGPCEQPPSPFTLTYDGMDYEVEYETVAYQDCTDDGWGWECDVMTTTDERPSTTTHFPYDACEFSEDDMVWYCESMVDPYLDAGNHTMEITVEGLEPGMNYSLEINSYMWGMFSGNDDMTIEVDFTADSDVMSEEFVIEVMNSTCNVNINVQLHEENYYGGHSHVAHDYFNFEAPCGMEMDFPVDLGLEVDDGGWTTVQSDALDLIFSN
;
A
#
# COMPACT_ATOMS: atom_id res chain seq x y z
N MET A 1 -20.84 -15.20 18.88
CA MET A 1 -21.78 -15.80 17.89
C MET A 1 -22.42 -17.03 18.51
N GLU A 2 -23.59 -17.46 18.02
CA GLU A 2 -24.26 -18.70 18.44
C GLU A 2 -24.38 -19.62 17.22
N LEU A 3 -23.89 -20.85 17.32
CA LEU A 3 -24.00 -21.91 16.32
C LEU A 3 -25.05 -22.90 16.81
N THR A 4 -26.06 -23.16 15.98
CA THR A 4 -27.09 -24.17 16.26
C THR A 4 -26.91 -25.34 15.32
N VAL A 5 -26.90 -26.55 15.87
CA VAL A 5 -26.84 -27.82 15.13
C VAL A 5 -28.15 -28.56 15.34
N GLU A 6 -28.80 -28.93 14.24
CA GLU A 6 -30.08 -29.63 14.22
C GLU A 6 -29.91 -31.06 13.68
N ASP A 7 -30.96 -31.88 13.82
CA ASP A 7 -31.03 -33.26 13.36
C ASP A 7 -29.95 -34.20 13.97
N LEU A 8 -29.56 -33.97 15.22
CA LEU A 8 -28.59 -34.78 15.97
C LEU A 8 -29.21 -36.09 16.51
N GLU A 9 -28.45 -37.19 16.51
CA GLU A 9 -28.87 -38.44 17.15
C GLU A 9 -28.56 -38.43 18.65
N VAL A 10 -29.61 -38.46 19.49
CA VAL A 10 -29.46 -38.41 20.95
C VAL A 10 -28.68 -39.62 21.48
N GLY A 11 -27.61 -39.33 22.22
CA GLY A 11 -26.69 -40.31 22.78
C GLY A 11 -25.41 -40.50 21.97
N THR A 12 -25.31 -39.92 20.78
CA THR A 12 -24.13 -39.95 19.91
C THR A 12 -23.14 -38.82 20.26
N ASN A 13 -21.84 -39.10 20.11
CA ASN A 13 -20.78 -38.10 20.30
C ASN A 13 -20.50 -37.37 18.99
N TYR A 14 -20.39 -36.06 19.07
CA TYR A 14 -20.06 -35.20 17.95
C TYR A 14 -18.89 -34.28 18.28
N THR A 15 -18.12 -33.95 17.27
CA THR A 15 -17.07 -32.93 17.29
C THR A 15 -17.40 -31.87 16.27
N VAL A 16 -17.48 -30.62 16.70
CA VAL A 16 -17.58 -29.45 15.82
C VAL A 16 -16.21 -28.79 15.76
N GLU A 17 -15.66 -28.68 14.56
CA GLU A 17 -14.46 -27.91 14.28
C GLU A 17 -14.87 -26.62 13.55
N ILE A 18 -14.46 -25.49 14.08
CA ILE A 18 -14.70 -24.16 13.52
C ILE A 18 -13.35 -23.57 13.17
N TYR A 19 -13.06 -23.44 11.88
CA TYR A 19 -11.93 -22.66 11.40
C TYR A 19 -12.37 -21.24 11.11
N ILE A 20 -11.73 -20.27 11.74
CA ILE A 20 -11.99 -18.85 11.59
C ILE A 20 -10.77 -18.26 10.89
N ASP A 21 -10.99 -17.59 9.77
CA ASP A 21 -9.96 -16.92 8.98
C ASP A 21 -10.31 -15.43 8.94
N ILE A 22 -9.49 -14.58 9.55
CA ILE A 22 -9.70 -13.14 9.66
C ILE A 22 -8.65 -12.45 8.80
N CYS A 23 -9.08 -11.79 7.74
CA CYS A 23 -8.24 -10.97 6.89
C CYS A 23 -8.33 -9.50 7.31
N GLN A 24 -7.19 -8.86 7.47
CA GLN A 24 -7.08 -7.45 7.82
C GLN A 24 -6.45 -6.63 6.70
N ASN A 25 -6.76 -5.34 6.67
CA ASN A 25 -6.14 -4.41 5.74
C ASN A 25 -4.64 -4.33 6.05
N MET A 26 -3.79 -4.43 5.03
CA MET A 26 -2.32 -4.37 5.14
C MET A 26 -1.63 -5.49 5.93
N ALA A 27 -2.33 -6.44 6.57
CA ALA A 27 -1.73 -7.45 7.46
C ALA A 27 -2.03 -8.92 7.06
N GLY A 28 -2.64 -9.14 5.89
CA GLY A 28 -2.94 -10.49 5.41
C GLY A 28 -4.10 -11.15 6.17
N CYS A 29 -4.07 -12.48 6.29
CA CYS A 29 -5.10 -13.26 6.99
C CYS A 29 -4.48 -14.13 8.09
N ASP A 30 -5.11 -14.13 9.25
CA ASP A 30 -4.78 -14.99 10.38
C ASP A 30 -5.92 -15.97 10.67
N GLY A 31 -5.54 -17.22 10.96
CA GLY A 31 -6.46 -18.35 11.05
C GLY A 31 -6.40 -19.04 12.42
N ASP A 32 -7.54 -19.18 13.08
CA ASP A 32 -7.68 -19.88 14.36
C ASP A 32 -8.71 -21.02 14.30
N TRP A 33 -8.54 -22.01 15.20
CA TRP A 33 -9.41 -23.18 15.29
C TRP A 33 -10.08 -23.27 16.65
N VAL A 34 -11.40 -23.43 16.64
CA VAL A 34 -12.20 -23.77 17.82
C VAL A 34 -12.77 -25.17 17.66
N THR A 35 -12.44 -26.06 18.59
CA THR A 35 -12.99 -27.42 18.63
C THR A 35 -13.94 -27.57 19.80
N ILE A 36 -15.13 -28.10 19.54
CA ILE A 36 -16.16 -28.35 20.54
C ILE A 36 -16.57 -29.82 20.45
N GLU A 37 -16.41 -30.55 21.55
CA GLU A 37 -16.81 -31.95 21.65
C GLU A 37 -18.01 -32.07 22.59
N PHE A 38 -19.08 -32.73 22.14
CA PHE A 38 -20.27 -32.93 22.97
C PHE A 38 -20.97 -34.25 22.68
N ASN A 39 -21.73 -34.73 23.66
CA ASN A 39 -22.68 -35.81 23.47
C ASN A 39 -24.07 -35.22 23.24
N ALA A 40 -24.74 -35.61 22.16
CA ALA A 40 -26.05 -35.10 21.81
C ALA A 40 -27.09 -35.49 22.86
N THR A 41 -27.64 -34.51 23.58
CA THR A 41 -28.70 -34.73 24.59
C THR A 41 -30.10 -34.40 24.08
N ALA A 42 -30.17 -33.73 22.92
CA ALA A 42 -31.37 -33.39 22.19
C ALA A 42 -31.07 -33.40 20.68
N GLU A 43 -32.11 -33.42 19.85
CA GLU A 43 -31.99 -33.34 18.38
C GLU A 43 -31.51 -31.96 17.90
N THR A 44 -31.54 -30.95 18.78
CA THR A 44 -31.01 -29.61 18.52
C THR A 44 -30.18 -29.15 19.71
N MET A 45 -28.97 -28.69 19.45
CA MET A 45 -28.08 -28.09 20.45
C MET A 45 -27.48 -26.79 19.90
N SER A 46 -27.18 -25.85 20.77
CA SER A 46 -26.47 -24.62 20.40
C SER A 46 -25.26 -24.37 21.28
N GLU A 47 -24.24 -23.79 20.68
CA GLU A 47 -22.98 -23.42 21.34
C GLU A 47 -22.60 -22.00 20.97
N THR A 48 -21.99 -21.29 21.91
CA THR A 48 -21.54 -19.91 21.69
C THR A 48 -20.04 -19.83 21.64
N PHE A 49 -19.51 -19.14 20.63
CA PHE A 49 -18.08 -18.83 20.52
C PHE A 49 -17.87 -17.33 20.34
N HIS A 50 -16.68 -16.86 20.69
CA HIS A 50 -16.32 -15.45 20.62
C HIS A 50 -15.43 -15.20 19.40
N LEU A 51 -15.63 -14.05 18.77
CA LEU A 51 -14.83 -13.53 17.67
C LEU A 51 -14.63 -12.04 17.95
N GLU A 52 -13.39 -11.58 17.85
CA GLU A 52 -13.05 -10.17 17.95
C GLU A 52 -12.73 -9.64 16.55
N THR A 53 -13.24 -8.45 16.25
CA THR A 53 -13.01 -7.73 14.99
C THR A 53 -12.82 -6.27 15.34
N ASP A 54 -12.07 -5.56 14.51
CA ASP A 54 -11.82 -4.13 14.62
C ASP A 54 -12.18 -3.40 13.31
N ASN A 55 -11.86 -2.11 13.25
CA ASN A 55 -12.09 -1.31 12.05
C ASN A 55 -11.21 -1.74 10.85
N TYR A 56 -10.12 -2.45 11.10
CA TYR A 56 -9.15 -2.87 10.08
C TYR A 56 -9.47 -4.24 9.48
N THR A 57 -10.37 -4.99 10.12
CA THR A 57 -10.87 -6.27 9.64
C THR A 57 -11.59 -6.08 8.29
N CYS A 58 -11.12 -6.76 7.26
CA CYS A 58 -11.68 -6.72 5.90
C CYS A 58 -12.65 -7.86 5.66
N ASP A 59 -12.25 -9.09 5.96
CA ASP A 59 -13.03 -10.28 5.71
C ASP A 59 -12.91 -11.25 6.88
N VAL A 60 -14.02 -11.87 7.27
CA VAL A 60 -14.03 -12.99 8.21
C VAL A 60 -14.69 -14.16 7.52
N ASN A 61 -14.01 -15.30 7.50
CA ASN A 61 -14.50 -16.54 6.93
C ASN A 61 -14.54 -17.62 8.02
N ILE A 62 -15.71 -18.17 8.29
CA ILE A 62 -15.96 -19.17 9.32
C ILE A 62 -16.39 -20.47 8.65
N ASN A 63 -15.52 -21.47 8.71
CA ASN A 63 -15.75 -22.81 8.15
C ASN A 63 -16.07 -23.77 9.29
N VAL A 64 -17.28 -24.30 9.30
CA VAL A 64 -17.76 -25.20 10.36
C VAL A 64 -17.85 -26.61 9.80
N HIS A 65 -17.21 -27.55 10.46
CA HIS A 65 -17.28 -28.98 10.15
C HIS A 65 -17.85 -29.73 11.35
N LEU A 66 -18.87 -30.55 11.10
CA LEU A 66 -19.43 -31.47 12.10
C LEU A 66 -18.95 -32.89 11.78
N TYR A 67 -18.41 -33.54 12.79
CA TYR A 67 -18.01 -34.94 12.77
C TYR A 67 -18.79 -35.73 13.79
N GLU A 68 -19.19 -36.94 13.41
CA GLU A 68 -19.72 -37.96 14.31
C GLU A 68 -18.58 -38.87 14.73
N GLU A 69 -18.49 -39.16 16.02
CA GLU A 69 -17.44 -40.00 16.59
C GLU A 69 -17.91 -41.47 16.63
N ASP A 70 -17.36 -42.30 15.74
CA ASP A 70 -17.70 -43.71 15.64
C ASP A 70 -16.85 -44.59 16.57
N TYR A 71 -17.45 -45.68 17.06
CA TYR A 71 -16.86 -46.64 18.02
C TYR A 71 -15.55 -47.30 17.55
N TYR A 72 -15.17 -47.14 16.29
CA TYR A 72 -13.99 -47.72 15.63
C TYR A 72 -12.92 -46.68 15.25
N TRP A 73 -12.82 -45.56 15.98
CA TRP A 73 -11.74 -44.56 15.85
C TRP A 73 -11.73 -43.81 14.50
N GLY A 74 -12.90 -43.66 13.89
CA GLY A 74 -13.09 -42.84 12.70
C GLY A 74 -13.98 -41.65 13.01
N HIS A 75 -13.55 -40.45 12.61
CA HIS A 75 -14.42 -39.28 12.54
C HIS A 75 -15.15 -39.32 11.20
N SER A 76 -16.48 -39.50 11.22
CA SER A 76 -17.28 -39.40 10.00
C SER A 76 -17.67 -37.94 9.81
N HIS A 77 -17.28 -37.33 8.69
CA HIS A 77 -17.75 -35.98 8.35
C HIS A 77 -19.24 -36.04 8.02
N VAL A 78 -20.06 -35.31 8.79
CA VAL A 78 -21.53 -35.36 8.72
C VAL A 78 -22.06 -34.15 7.95
N ALA A 79 -21.54 -32.97 8.28
CA ALA A 79 -22.03 -31.72 7.73
C ALA A 79 -20.93 -30.66 7.68
N TYR A 80 -21.12 -29.68 6.81
CA TYR A 80 -20.25 -28.53 6.66
C TYR A 80 -21.09 -27.30 6.34
N ASP A 81 -20.70 -26.16 6.89
CA ASP A 81 -21.23 -24.86 6.51
C ASP A 81 -20.14 -23.79 6.48
N ASN A 82 -20.39 -22.72 5.73
CA ASN A 82 -19.47 -21.60 5.56
C ASN A 82 -20.20 -20.27 5.75
N PHE A 83 -19.66 -19.43 6.62
CA PHE A 83 -20.17 -18.08 6.85
C PHE A 83 -19.09 -17.06 6.52
N HIS A 84 -19.44 -16.07 5.71
CA HIS A 84 -18.54 -15.01 5.30
C HIS A 84 -19.11 -13.65 5.65
N PHE A 85 -18.29 -12.82 6.30
CA PHE A 85 -18.61 -11.47 6.70
C PHE A 85 -17.57 -10.51 6.14
N ARG A 86 -18.02 -9.32 5.74
CA ARG A 86 -17.14 -8.22 5.36
C ARG A 86 -17.11 -7.20 6.48
N GLY A 87 -15.92 -6.84 6.90
CA GLY A 87 -15.68 -5.77 7.85
C GLY A 87 -15.46 -4.42 7.16
N PRO A 88 -15.11 -3.37 7.94
CA PRO A 88 -14.94 -2.02 7.42
C PRO A 88 -13.70 -1.86 6.55
N CYS A 89 -12.66 -2.68 6.78
CA CYS A 89 -11.40 -2.65 6.03
C CYS A 89 -10.74 -1.26 6.02
N GLU A 90 -10.85 -0.50 7.12
CA GLU A 90 -10.16 0.79 7.25
C GLU A 90 -8.64 0.57 7.18
N GLN A 91 -7.91 1.54 6.65
CA GLN A 91 -6.45 1.47 6.60
C GLN A 91 -5.90 1.70 8.01
N PRO A 92 -5.11 0.77 8.58
CA PRO A 92 -4.45 1.00 9.85
C PRO A 92 -3.44 2.15 9.75
N PRO A 93 -3.17 2.88 10.85
CA PRO A 93 -2.09 3.84 10.87
C PRO A 93 -0.76 3.13 10.55
N SER A 94 0.06 3.76 9.70
CA SER A 94 1.36 3.22 9.35
C SER A 94 2.24 3.11 10.60
N PRO A 95 2.91 1.97 10.84
CA PRO A 95 3.92 1.86 11.90
C PRO A 95 5.26 2.50 11.50
N PHE A 96 5.35 3.05 10.29
CA PHE A 96 6.56 3.67 9.76
C PHE A 96 6.49 5.18 9.87
N THR A 97 7.60 5.78 10.27
CA THR A 97 7.85 7.21 10.14
C THR A 97 9.15 7.40 9.37
N LEU A 98 9.12 8.19 8.30
CA LEU A 98 10.31 8.58 7.56
C LEU A 98 10.77 9.96 8.04
N THR A 99 12.05 10.10 8.36
CA THR A 99 12.70 11.41 8.45
C THR A 99 13.75 11.53 7.35
N TYR A 100 13.91 12.74 6.80
CA TYR A 100 14.86 13.03 5.74
C TYR A 100 15.59 14.34 6.03
N ASP A 101 16.92 14.31 5.99
CA ASP A 101 17.81 15.42 6.34
C ASP A 101 17.47 16.08 7.71
N GLY A 102 16.94 15.29 8.64
CA GLY A 102 16.52 15.73 9.97
C GLY A 102 15.15 16.42 10.03
N MET A 103 14.33 16.29 8.99
CA MET A 103 12.94 16.75 8.92
C MET A 103 12.00 15.54 8.82
N ASP A 104 10.84 15.62 9.45
CA ASP A 104 9.83 14.57 9.35
C ASP A 104 9.18 14.61 7.96
N TYR A 105 8.90 13.44 7.38
CA TYR A 105 8.11 13.34 6.17
C TYR A 105 6.66 13.70 6.49
N GLU A 106 6.19 14.80 5.93
CA GLU A 106 4.80 15.23 6.01
C GLU A 106 4.36 15.69 4.63
N VAL A 107 3.16 15.30 4.23
CA VAL A 107 2.57 15.75 2.98
C VAL A 107 1.74 16.99 3.24
N GLU A 108 1.91 17.99 2.38
CA GLU A 108 1.08 19.18 2.43
C GLU A 108 -0.16 18.97 1.55
N TYR A 109 -1.19 19.75 1.81
CA TYR A 109 -2.39 19.75 0.99
C TYR A 109 -2.63 21.16 0.46
N GLU A 110 -2.92 21.25 -0.83
CA GLU A 110 -3.30 22.49 -1.47
C GLU A 110 -4.69 22.40 -2.09
N THR A 111 -5.41 23.52 -2.13
CA THR A 111 -6.71 23.57 -2.78
C THR A 111 -6.56 24.01 -4.23
N VAL A 112 -6.90 23.12 -5.15
CA VAL A 112 -6.84 23.35 -6.59
C VAL A 112 -8.25 23.57 -7.13
N ALA A 113 -8.41 24.54 -8.04
CA ALA A 113 -9.69 24.86 -8.65
C ALA A 113 -9.86 24.16 -10.01
N TYR A 114 -10.92 23.39 -10.17
CA TYR A 114 -11.30 22.70 -11.41
C TYR A 114 -12.61 23.26 -11.96
N GLN A 115 -12.69 23.40 -13.29
CA GLN A 115 -13.88 23.92 -13.96
C GLN A 115 -14.97 22.84 -14.10
N ASP A 116 -14.55 21.59 -14.29
CA ASP A 116 -15.44 20.47 -14.53
C ASP A 116 -14.97 19.25 -13.73
N CYS A 117 -15.88 18.72 -12.93
CA CYS A 117 -15.69 17.48 -12.20
C CYS A 117 -16.96 16.66 -12.33
N THR A 118 -16.80 15.38 -12.64
CA THR A 118 -17.89 14.43 -12.84
C THR A 118 -17.82 13.30 -11.84
N ASP A 119 -18.98 12.89 -11.33
CA ASP A 119 -19.10 11.72 -10.46
C ASP A 119 -18.94 10.44 -11.31
N ASP A 120 -17.93 9.62 -10.98
CA ASP A 120 -17.65 8.34 -11.66
C ASP A 120 -18.20 7.11 -10.91
N GLY A 121 -18.86 7.34 -9.76
CA GLY A 121 -19.37 6.31 -8.85
C GLY A 121 -18.40 5.87 -7.75
N TRP A 122 -17.17 6.39 -7.75
CA TRP A 122 -16.12 6.13 -6.77
C TRP A 122 -15.47 7.41 -6.23
N GLY A 123 -15.80 8.56 -6.81
CA GLY A 123 -15.35 9.88 -6.40
C GLY A 123 -15.67 10.95 -7.45
N TRP A 124 -14.87 12.00 -7.44
CA TRP A 124 -14.91 13.09 -8.42
C TRP A 124 -13.75 12.96 -9.40
N GLU A 125 -14.08 12.81 -10.68
CA GLU A 125 -13.13 12.86 -11.78
C GLU A 125 -13.08 14.30 -12.31
N CYS A 126 -12.00 15.01 -12.03
CA CYS A 126 -11.83 16.43 -12.35
C CYS A 126 -10.85 16.65 -13.50
N ASP A 127 -11.28 17.42 -14.49
CA ASP A 127 -10.58 17.59 -15.76
C ASP A 127 -9.94 18.97 -15.89
N VAL A 128 -8.66 19.00 -16.33
CA VAL A 128 -8.02 20.23 -16.81
C VAL A 128 -8.18 20.31 -18.33
N MET A 129 -9.17 21.08 -18.78
CA MET A 129 -9.38 21.35 -20.20
C MET A 129 -8.33 22.33 -20.72
N THR A 130 -7.56 21.95 -21.75
CA THR A 130 -6.78 22.91 -22.53
C THR A 130 -7.63 23.50 -23.64
N THR A 131 -7.41 24.78 -23.95
CA THR A 131 -8.29 25.59 -24.83
C THR A 131 -8.31 25.16 -26.30
N THR A 132 -7.63 24.08 -26.68
CA THR A 132 -7.37 23.75 -28.09
C THR A 132 -8.10 22.53 -28.64
N ASP A 133 -8.50 21.53 -27.83
CA ASP A 133 -9.00 20.26 -28.40
C ASP A 133 -10.24 19.62 -27.72
N GLU A 134 -10.97 20.33 -26.85
CA GLU A 134 -12.18 19.81 -26.14
C GLU A 134 -11.96 18.43 -25.47
N ARG A 135 -10.71 18.08 -25.19
CA ARG A 135 -10.29 16.83 -24.56
C ARG A 135 -9.51 17.19 -23.30
N PRO A 136 -9.77 16.54 -22.16
CA PRO A 136 -8.99 16.78 -20.96
C PRO A 136 -7.51 16.45 -21.23
N SER A 137 -6.64 17.35 -20.81
CA SER A 137 -5.19 17.19 -20.92
C SER A 137 -4.65 16.29 -19.80
N THR A 138 -5.30 16.34 -18.65
CA THR A 138 -5.05 15.49 -17.48
C THR A 138 -6.35 15.41 -16.71
N THR A 139 -6.62 14.22 -16.19
CA THR A 139 -7.82 13.91 -15.41
C THR A 139 -7.35 13.43 -14.05
N THR A 140 -7.84 14.06 -12.97
CA THR A 140 -7.43 13.76 -11.60
C THR A 140 -8.63 13.24 -10.81
N HIS A 141 -8.44 12.14 -10.09
CA HIS A 141 -9.50 11.53 -9.28
C HIS A 141 -9.38 12.00 -7.83
N PHE A 142 -10.50 12.39 -7.23
CA PHE A 142 -10.60 12.81 -5.85
C PHE A 142 -11.69 12.01 -5.11
N PRO A 143 -11.50 11.67 -3.83
CA PRO A 143 -12.59 11.12 -3.03
C PRO A 143 -13.71 12.16 -2.82
N TYR A 144 -14.91 11.70 -2.51
CA TYR A 144 -16.10 12.57 -2.46
C TYR A 144 -16.00 13.74 -1.49
N ASP A 145 -15.25 13.57 -0.40
CA ASP A 145 -15.04 14.53 0.67
C ASP A 145 -13.87 15.49 0.42
N ALA A 146 -13.03 15.23 -0.59
CA ALA A 146 -11.91 16.09 -0.94
C ALA A 146 -12.30 17.25 -1.87
N CYS A 147 -13.52 17.30 -2.41
CA CYS A 147 -13.94 18.35 -3.33
C CYS A 147 -15.25 19.04 -2.89
N GLU A 148 -15.28 20.36 -3.03
CA GLU A 148 -16.46 21.20 -2.80
C GLU A 148 -16.75 22.09 -4.03
N PHE A 149 -18.00 22.08 -4.51
CA PHE A 149 -18.42 22.98 -5.58
C PHE A 149 -18.82 24.36 -5.03
N SER A 150 -18.16 25.42 -5.51
CA SER A 150 -18.50 26.81 -5.22
C SER A 150 -19.53 27.34 -6.21
N GLU A 151 -20.73 27.66 -5.74
CA GLU A 151 -21.77 28.33 -6.57
C GLU A 151 -21.40 29.77 -6.94
N ASP A 152 -20.56 30.44 -6.14
CA ASP A 152 -20.17 31.82 -6.38
C ASP A 152 -19.14 31.93 -7.52
N ASP A 153 -18.16 31.02 -7.52
CA ASP A 153 -17.07 31.01 -8.50
C ASP A 153 -17.35 30.07 -9.67
N MET A 154 -18.38 29.22 -9.56
CA MET A 154 -18.77 28.20 -10.53
C MET A 154 -17.63 27.21 -10.84
N VAL A 155 -16.87 26.84 -9.81
CA VAL A 155 -15.73 25.89 -9.88
C VAL A 155 -15.77 24.91 -8.71
N TRP A 156 -15.12 23.77 -8.91
CA TRP A 156 -14.81 22.80 -7.86
C TRP A 156 -13.50 23.17 -7.20
N TYR A 157 -13.48 23.21 -5.87
CA TYR A 157 -12.27 23.31 -5.06
C TYR A 157 -11.96 21.94 -4.50
N CYS A 158 -10.88 21.34 -4.97
CA CYS A 158 -10.45 20.01 -4.57
C CYS A 158 -9.13 20.09 -3.82
N GLU A 159 -9.02 19.37 -2.71
CA GLU A 159 -7.80 19.21 -1.95
C GLU A 159 -6.88 18.21 -2.65
N SER A 160 -5.71 18.68 -3.09
CA SER A 160 -4.66 17.89 -3.72
C SER A 160 -3.52 17.72 -2.74
N MET A 161 -3.02 16.49 -2.65
CA MET A 161 -1.79 16.18 -1.92
C MET A 161 -0.59 16.74 -2.69
N VAL A 162 0.34 17.35 -1.95
CA VAL A 162 1.61 17.86 -2.45
C VAL A 162 2.70 17.06 -1.77
N ASP A 163 3.41 16.27 -2.57
CA ASP A 163 4.55 15.50 -2.10
C ASP A 163 5.71 16.44 -1.75
N PRO A 164 6.50 16.13 -0.70
CA PRO A 164 7.68 16.91 -0.37
C PRO A 164 8.70 16.95 -1.52
N TYR A 165 9.47 18.02 -1.60
CA TYR A 165 10.46 18.19 -2.66
C TYR A 165 11.88 17.90 -2.17
N LEU A 166 12.64 17.11 -2.95
CA LEU A 166 14.06 16.88 -2.74
C LEU A 166 14.90 17.63 -3.78
N ASP A 167 15.89 18.37 -3.32
CA ASP A 167 16.91 18.97 -4.18
C ASP A 167 17.82 17.91 -4.82
N ALA A 168 18.62 18.28 -5.81
CA ALA A 168 19.67 17.39 -6.30
C ALA A 168 20.80 17.28 -5.26
N GLY A 169 21.20 16.05 -4.92
CA GLY A 169 22.25 15.78 -3.94
C GLY A 169 22.10 14.46 -3.20
N ASN A 170 22.89 14.28 -2.15
CA ASN A 170 22.77 13.15 -1.25
C ASN A 170 21.85 13.53 -0.08
N HIS A 171 20.85 12.70 0.16
CA HIS A 171 19.89 12.87 1.25
C HIS A 171 20.03 11.74 2.25
N THR A 172 20.07 12.08 3.53
CA THR A 172 20.10 11.09 4.61
C THR A 172 18.67 10.83 5.05
N MET A 173 18.27 9.57 5.00
CA MET A 173 16.94 9.08 5.33
C MET A 173 17.01 8.20 6.57
N GLU A 174 15.99 8.26 7.42
CA GLU A 174 15.82 7.36 8.55
C GLU A 174 14.38 6.83 8.59
N ILE A 175 14.22 5.51 8.51
CA ILE A 175 12.93 4.85 8.75
C ILE A 175 12.90 4.43 10.22
N THR A 176 11.93 4.95 10.95
CA THR A 176 11.57 4.48 12.28
C THR A 176 10.36 3.56 12.19
N VAL A 177 10.46 2.39 12.80
CA VAL A 177 9.42 1.38 12.90
C VAL A 177 8.98 1.29 14.36
N GLU A 178 7.69 1.48 14.62
CA GLU A 178 7.09 1.37 15.95
C GLU A 178 6.17 0.15 16.06
N GLY A 179 5.83 -0.24 17.29
CA GLY A 179 4.88 -1.33 17.57
C GLY A 179 5.48 -2.73 17.48
N LEU A 180 6.80 -2.86 17.64
CA LEU A 180 7.50 -4.14 17.59
C LEU A 180 7.37 -4.92 18.90
N GLU A 181 7.40 -6.25 18.84
CA GLU A 181 7.42 -7.09 20.04
C GLU A 181 8.87 -7.47 20.42
N PRO A 182 9.36 -7.08 21.62
CA PRO A 182 10.72 -7.39 22.03
C PRO A 182 10.99 -8.90 22.09
N GLY A 183 12.06 -9.33 21.42
CA GLY A 183 12.47 -10.72 21.29
C GLY A 183 11.96 -11.43 20.03
N MET A 184 11.10 -10.79 19.24
CA MET A 184 10.65 -11.30 17.94
C MET A 184 11.62 -10.90 16.82
N ASN A 185 11.66 -11.72 15.77
CA ASN A 185 12.52 -11.50 14.61
C ASN A 185 11.72 -10.84 13.49
N TYR A 186 12.27 -9.80 12.92
CA TYR A 186 11.67 -9.06 11.82
C TYR A 186 12.67 -8.89 10.67
N SER A 187 12.12 -8.64 9.48
CA SER A 187 12.85 -8.24 8.29
C SER A 187 12.23 -6.96 7.74
N LEU A 188 13.02 -5.91 7.61
CA LEU A 188 12.63 -4.62 7.03
C LEU A 188 13.18 -4.52 5.62
N GLU A 189 12.30 -4.39 4.64
CA GLU A 189 12.64 -4.17 3.23
C GLU A 189 12.33 -2.73 2.84
N ILE A 190 13.32 -2.00 2.33
CA ILE A 190 13.21 -0.63 1.83
C ILE A 190 13.57 -0.65 0.35
N ASN A 191 12.60 -0.30 -0.49
CA ASN A 191 12.74 -0.20 -1.93
C ASN A 191 12.58 1.25 -2.36
N SER A 192 13.65 1.89 -2.84
CA SER A 192 13.55 3.20 -3.48
C SER A 192 13.55 3.05 -4.99
N TYR A 193 12.58 3.68 -5.64
CA TYR A 193 12.41 3.73 -7.08
C TYR A 193 12.44 5.19 -7.53
N MET A 194 13.44 5.54 -8.34
CA MET A 194 13.61 6.90 -8.85
C MET A 194 13.46 6.91 -10.35
N TRP A 195 12.66 7.84 -10.87
CA TRP A 195 12.54 8.03 -12.32
C TRP A 195 12.72 9.49 -12.69
N GLY A 196 13.28 9.68 -13.89
CA GLY A 196 13.66 10.98 -14.39
C GLY A 196 13.24 11.21 -15.82
N MET A 197 13.73 12.31 -16.38
CA MET A 197 13.45 12.73 -17.74
C MET A 197 14.06 11.81 -18.81
N PHE A 198 15.06 11.01 -18.42
CA PHE A 198 15.68 10.01 -19.27
C PHE A 198 15.11 8.62 -18.98
N SER A 199 15.09 7.77 -20.01
CA SER A 199 14.62 6.39 -19.91
C SER A 199 15.62 5.53 -19.14
N GLY A 200 15.59 5.64 -17.81
CA GLY A 200 16.36 4.88 -16.84
C GLY A 200 15.76 5.13 -15.47
N ASN A 201 15.47 4.05 -14.74
CA ASN A 201 15.06 4.13 -13.35
C ASN A 201 16.23 3.69 -12.50
N ASP A 202 16.47 4.40 -11.42
CA ASP A 202 17.46 4.01 -10.42
C ASP A 202 16.72 3.36 -9.25
N ASP A 203 16.96 2.07 -9.08
CA ASP A 203 16.31 1.23 -8.07
C ASP A 203 17.35 0.85 -7.01
N MET A 204 16.99 1.00 -5.74
CA MET A 204 17.79 0.53 -4.60
C MET A 204 16.89 -0.27 -3.66
N THR A 205 17.39 -1.44 -3.25
CA THR A 205 16.73 -2.30 -2.26
C THR A 205 17.68 -2.50 -1.09
N ILE A 206 17.17 -2.31 0.13
CA ILE A 206 17.85 -2.57 1.38
C ILE A 206 16.99 -3.55 2.18
N GLU A 207 17.59 -4.63 2.66
CA GLU A 207 16.92 -5.64 3.49
C GLU A 207 17.69 -5.75 4.80
N VAL A 208 16.99 -5.60 5.93
CA VAL A 208 17.56 -5.60 7.27
C VAL A 208 16.82 -6.60 8.15
N ASP A 209 17.48 -7.69 8.48
CA ASP A 209 16.99 -8.67 9.45
C ASP A 209 17.46 -8.32 10.86
N PHE A 210 16.54 -8.29 11.81
CA PHE A 210 16.86 -7.95 13.20
C PHE A 210 15.95 -8.64 14.20
N THR A 211 16.46 -8.84 15.42
CA THR A 211 15.62 -9.18 16.57
C THR A 211 15.27 -7.89 17.29
N ALA A 212 13.98 -7.63 17.52
CA ALA A 212 13.55 -6.43 18.20
C ALA A 212 14.03 -6.43 19.66
N ASP A 213 14.86 -5.46 20.04
CA ASP A 213 15.30 -5.26 21.43
C ASP A 213 14.31 -4.39 22.23
N SER A 214 13.48 -3.63 21.52
CA SER A 214 12.45 -2.71 22.02
C SER A 214 11.24 -2.70 21.09
N ASP A 215 10.23 -1.91 21.46
CA ASP A 215 9.03 -1.63 20.65
C ASP A 215 9.28 -0.66 19.49
N VAL A 216 10.49 -0.12 19.37
CA VAL A 216 10.93 0.79 18.31
C VAL A 216 12.28 0.35 17.74
N MET A 217 12.45 0.49 16.43
CA MET A 217 13.70 0.31 15.70
C MET A 217 13.85 1.43 14.66
N SER A 218 15.07 1.88 14.38
CA SER A 218 15.34 2.84 13.30
C SER A 218 16.49 2.37 12.41
N GLU A 219 16.38 2.61 11.10
CA GLU A 219 17.39 2.31 10.10
C GLU A 219 17.68 3.55 9.24
N GLU A 220 18.96 3.94 9.16
CA GLU A 220 19.43 5.06 8.35
C GLU A 220 19.97 4.58 6.99
N PHE A 221 19.62 5.28 5.91
CA PHE A 221 20.17 5.05 4.57
C PHE A 221 20.34 6.36 3.81
N VAL A 222 21.05 6.31 2.68
CA VAL A 222 21.31 7.49 1.84
C VAL A 222 20.82 7.24 0.43
N ILE A 223 20.14 8.22 -0.14
CA ILE A 223 19.79 8.26 -1.57
C ILE A 223 20.51 9.42 -2.25
N GLU A 224 20.79 9.26 -3.54
CA GLU A 224 21.36 10.31 -4.39
C GLU A 224 20.32 10.74 -5.42
N VAL A 225 19.88 11.99 -5.35
CA VAL A 225 18.93 12.61 -6.28
C VAL A 225 19.72 13.39 -7.32
N MET A 226 19.51 13.08 -8.60
CA MET A 226 20.12 13.81 -9.71
C MET A 226 19.23 14.98 -10.13
N ASN A 227 19.81 15.99 -10.78
CA ASN A 227 19.02 17.08 -11.38
C ASN A 227 17.98 16.57 -12.38
N SER A 228 18.25 15.46 -13.07
CA SER A 228 17.31 14.83 -14.01
C SER A 228 16.23 13.97 -13.36
N THR A 229 16.32 13.69 -12.05
CA THR A 229 15.31 12.92 -11.30
C THR A 229 14.06 13.78 -11.16
N CYS A 230 12.90 13.20 -11.46
CA CYS A 230 11.62 13.90 -11.40
C CYS A 230 10.81 13.47 -10.18
N ASN A 231 10.92 12.20 -9.77
CA ASN A 231 10.25 11.69 -8.60
C ASN A 231 11.09 10.61 -7.92
N VAL A 232 10.90 10.48 -6.61
CA VAL A 232 11.46 9.43 -5.76
C VAL A 232 10.30 8.76 -5.03
N ASN A 233 10.12 7.45 -5.19
CA ASN A 233 9.20 6.66 -4.40
C ASN A 233 10.01 5.74 -3.47
N ILE A 234 9.62 5.65 -2.21
CA ILE A 234 10.20 4.75 -1.22
C ILE A 234 9.08 3.87 -0.70
N ASN A 235 9.13 2.59 -1.04
CA ASN A 235 8.26 1.57 -0.47
C ASN A 235 8.98 0.89 0.69
N VAL A 236 8.28 0.74 1.82
CA VAL A 236 8.79 0.05 3.00
C VAL A 236 7.87 -1.12 3.31
N GLN A 237 8.44 -2.28 3.62
CA GLN A 237 7.70 -3.47 4.04
C GLN A 237 8.34 -4.06 5.28
N LEU A 238 7.51 -4.43 6.25
CA LEU A 238 7.93 -5.13 7.46
C LEU A 238 7.35 -6.54 7.44
N HIS A 239 8.23 -7.51 7.64
CA HIS A 239 7.88 -8.90 7.79
C HIS A 239 8.29 -9.42 9.16
N GLU A 240 7.47 -10.31 9.73
CA GLU A 240 7.80 -11.05 10.94
C GLU A 240 8.24 -12.46 10.56
N GLU A 241 9.33 -12.95 11.14
CA GLU A 241 9.80 -14.30 10.92
C GLU A 241 9.02 -15.29 11.80
N ASN A 242 8.30 -16.21 11.16
CA ASN A 242 7.60 -17.29 11.85
C ASN A 242 8.56 -18.43 12.22
N TYR A 243 8.26 -19.11 13.33
CA TYR A 243 9.04 -20.23 13.88
C TYR A 243 9.31 -21.39 12.90
N TYR A 244 8.55 -21.49 11.81
CA TYR A 244 8.68 -22.52 10.77
C TYR A 244 9.47 -22.07 9.52
N GLY A 245 10.11 -20.89 9.55
CA GLY A 245 10.92 -20.36 8.45
C GLY A 245 10.11 -19.75 7.31
N GLY A 246 8.94 -19.20 7.61
CA GLY A 246 8.14 -18.38 6.70
C GLY A 246 8.04 -16.95 7.21
N HIS A 247 7.74 -16.00 6.33
CA HIS A 247 7.54 -14.60 6.70
C HIS A 247 6.05 -14.28 6.75
N SER A 248 5.60 -13.65 7.82
CA SER A 248 4.28 -13.00 7.92
C SER A 248 4.45 -11.55 7.45
N HIS A 249 3.51 -11.05 6.66
CA HIS A 249 3.49 -9.64 6.29
C HIS A 249 2.85 -8.83 7.41
N VAL A 250 3.58 -7.86 7.97
CA VAL A 250 3.11 -7.06 9.11
C VAL A 250 2.51 -5.76 8.61
N ALA A 251 3.27 -4.99 7.84
CA ALA A 251 2.86 -3.68 7.35
C ALA A 251 3.65 -3.28 6.10
N HIS A 252 3.10 -2.36 5.32
CA HIS A 252 3.84 -1.65 4.29
C HIS A 252 3.39 -0.20 4.20
N ASP A 253 4.24 0.66 3.65
CA ASP A 253 3.93 2.07 3.41
C ASP A 253 4.70 2.63 2.21
N TYR A 254 4.29 3.81 1.74
CA TYR A 254 4.86 4.50 0.59
C TYR A 254 5.12 5.97 0.90
N PHE A 255 6.35 6.42 0.66
CA PHE A 255 6.76 7.82 0.74
C PHE A 255 7.12 8.32 -0.66
N ASN A 256 6.57 9.46 -1.06
CA ASN A 256 6.77 10.04 -2.38
C ASN A 256 7.44 11.41 -2.25
N PHE A 257 8.35 11.70 -3.17
CA PHE A 257 8.95 13.02 -3.27
C PHE A 257 8.94 13.48 -4.72
N GLU A 258 8.68 14.77 -4.91
CA GLU A 258 9.03 15.46 -6.13
C GLU A 258 10.54 15.76 -6.15
N ALA A 259 11.10 15.86 -7.35
CA ALA A 259 12.50 16.17 -7.57
C ALA A 259 12.65 17.15 -8.76
N PRO A 260 13.84 17.72 -9.02
CA PRO A 260 13.98 18.89 -9.88
C PRO A 260 13.52 18.71 -11.32
N CYS A 261 13.60 17.49 -11.86
CA CYS A 261 13.22 17.16 -13.23
C CYS A 261 13.89 18.07 -14.29
N GLY A 262 15.11 18.54 -14.00
CA GLY A 262 15.87 19.47 -14.80
C GLY A 262 16.68 18.79 -15.91
N MET A 263 16.73 19.42 -17.08
CA MET A 263 17.69 19.08 -18.13
C MET A 263 19.04 19.72 -17.81
N GLU A 264 19.96 18.99 -17.16
CA GLU A 264 21.38 19.32 -17.27
C GLU A 264 21.88 18.92 -18.67
N MET A 265 21.66 19.81 -19.64
CA MET A 265 22.27 19.75 -20.97
C MET A 265 23.72 20.26 -20.94
N ASP A 266 24.54 19.75 -20.02
CA ASP A 266 26.00 19.86 -20.16
C ASP A 266 26.47 18.61 -20.90
N PHE A 267 26.16 18.51 -22.20
CA PHE A 267 26.76 17.50 -23.06
C PHE A 267 28.28 17.74 -23.07
N PRO A 268 29.12 16.83 -22.53
CA PRO A 268 30.58 17.02 -22.55
C PRO A 268 31.18 16.80 -23.96
N VAL A 269 30.34 16.69 -24.98
CA VAL A 269 30.72 16.33 -26.35
C VAL A 269 30.09 17.29 -27.36
N ASP A 270 30.94 18.09 -28.00
CA ASP A 270 30.60 18.83 -29.21
C ASP A 270 30.17 17.84 -30.31
N LEU A 271 28.88 17.83 -30.65
CA LEU A 271 28.36 17.06 -31.77
C LEU A 271 28.67 17.79 -33.09
N GLY A 272 29.79 17.43 -33.72
CA GLY A 272 30.12 17.86 -35.09
C GLY A 272 29.57 16.89 -36.13
N LEU A 273 28.82 17.40 -37.12
CA LEU A 273 28.36 16.63 -38.27
C LEU A 273 29.36 16.81 -39.43
N GLU A 274 30.02 15.74 -39.87
CA GLU A 274 30.85 15.75 -41.07
C GLU A 274 29.96 15.53 -42.31
N VAL A 275 29.79 16.58 -43.12
CA VAL A 275 29.26 16.43 -44.48
C VAL A 275 30.46 16.38 -45.41
N ASP A 276 30.63 15.25 -46.09
CA ASP A 276 31.67 14.98 -47.09
C ASP A 276 31.87 16.19 -48.03
N ASP A 277 32.91 16.98 -47.75
CA ASP A 277 33.71 17.77 -48.71
C ASP A 277 34.93 18.45 -48.04
N GLY A 278 35.49 17.83 -46.99
CA GLY A 278 36.86 18.11 -46.52
C GLY A 278 37.11 19.43 -45.78
N GLY A 279 36.10 19.99 -45.09
CA GLY A 279 36.27 21.17 -44.23
C GLY A 279 35.47 21.08 -42.93
N TRP A 280 36.12 21.34 -41.79
CA TRP A 280 35.45 21.49 -40.51
C TRP A 280 34.61 22.77 -40.52
N THR A 281 33.29 22.64 -40.35
CA THR A 281 32.45 23.78 -40.01
C THR A 281 31.98 23.56 -38.58
N THR A 282 32.49 24.35 -37.63
CA THR A 282 31.94 24.41 -36.28
C THR A 282 30.53 24.95 -36.38
N VAL A 283 29.53 24.12 -36.05
CA VAL A 283 28.18 24.60 -35.81
C VAL A 283 28.25 25.34 -34.48
N GLN A 284 28.09 26.67 -34.49
CA GLN A 284 27.87 27.40 -33.25
C GLN A 284 26.54 26.93 -32.68
N SER A 285 26.54 26.52 -31.41
CA SER A 285 25.32 26.27 -30.66
C SER A 285 24.56 27.59 -30.53
N ASP A 286 23.60 27.82 -31.43
CA ASP A 286 22.56 28.80 -31.16
C ASP A 286 21.63 28.23 -30.08
N ALA A 287 21.19 29.10 -29.17
CA ALA A 287 20.26 28.75 -28.10
C ALA A 287 19.03 28.03 -28.70
N LEU A 288 18.74 26.84 -28.18
CA LEU A 288 17.65 25.96 -28.62
C LEU A 288 16.25 26.59 -28.46
N ASP A 289 16.13 27.73 -27.77
CA ASP A 289 14.91 28.55 -27.66
C ASP A 289 14.33 28.94 -29.03
N LEU A 290 15.17 29.02 -30.07
CA LEU A 290 14.76 29.34 -31.44
C LEU A 290 14.32 28.12 -32.28
N ILE A 291 14.57 26.88 -31.82
CA ILE A 291 14.28 25.66 -32.59
C ILE A 291 12.92 25.06 -32.21
N PHE A 292 12.45 25.26 -30.97
CA PHE A 292 11.16 24.73 -30.49
C PHE A 292 10.03 25.77 -30.40
N SER A 293 10.23 26.98 -30.93
CA SER A 293 9.16 27.97 -31.08
C SER A 293 8.41 27.75 -32.41
N ASN A 294 7.45 26.82 -32.42
CA ASN A 294 6.33 26.77 -33.38
C ASN A 294 5.09 26.19 -32.72
#